data_AF-A0A6P0TG60-F1
#
_entry.id   AF-A0A6P0TG60-F1
#
_cell.length_a   1.000
_cell.length_b   1.000
_cell.length_c   1.000
_cell.angle_alpha   90.00
_cell.angle_beta   90.00
_cell.angle_gamma   90.00
#
_symmetry.space_group_name_H-M   'P 1'
#
loop_
_entity.id
_entity.type
_entity.pdbx_description
1 polymer ?
#
loop_
_entity_poly.entity_id
_entity_poly.type
_entity_poly.pdbx_seq_one_letter_code
_entity_poly.pdbx_strand_id
1 'polypeptide(L)'
;MSHSHRNHDLARSKSLALDPMLQSGRGNLGRGNLGRGNLGRGNLGQSNDFSDFTVFSGQNRSRSYAADRGSGRSSRRVAVDSNGDRIRKKDWAARFLNLSARTVDDYENYDFSQANAIHNLGDRNKQGKIAAQLEFDFGRRSSPEGVNSSNFAMEAQTRIRLGKGRFYRLTSQSDDGIRFLFKDRKTQDTITELEGDWDNRKLSDPAYTQIITAVQGGGYDFAVQYFERQGVSAANVTLERVNLEGEVTTTGLNLRTSASTLDSSISDVLTQGEQFRIIRQVQSDDDPTYRNWYQVVTRDQQRGYVVADASFVNIVGEADTVITVGDDTVVPPTLPPDVSDPVTPPNDSTDSTNGLISSKVWITADDKIAVRNNKDISGLELGRLTPGTPVNILGEATGGRYLNSFDLWYNIEVDLNGTTQTGYVAAYYVERPDFDGTFGTAISKNSSAYAGHLDEAINARLDPKNSSYKPLIEAAASRYDWLAPSVVAGIGSRESAWGRFLSPTGPSGTGDGGHGRGLMQIDDRYHPSFINSGLWTDAKSNINYAIDNVLSQSYDYLDANTNLEGKDLLRGAIAAYNAGLSSVTLALSQGLDIDYYTTGQDYSWDVLNRAGWFQSHGWA
;
A
#
# COMPACT_ATOMS: atom_id res chain seq x y z
N MET A 1 29.98 70.91 -9.53
CA MET A 1 30.52 70.67 -8.17
C MET A 1 30.49 69.16 -7.97
N SER A 2 31.55 68.41 -8.35
CA SER A 2 32.66 67.92 -7.49
C SER A 2 32.11 67.20 -6.23
N HIS A 3 32.36 65.93 -5.87
CA HIS A 3 33.50 64.98 -5.95
C HIS A 3 32.95 63.52 -5.97
N SER A 4 33.45 62.58 -6.82
CA SER A 4 34.46 61.51 -6.56
C SER A 4 34.02 60.40 -5.58
N HIS A 5 34.18 59.07 -5.74
CA HIS A 5 34.84 58.12 -6.69
C HIS A 5 34.27 56.69 -6.34
N ARG A 6 33.92 55.82 -7.31
CA ARG A 6 34.62 54.59 -7.81
C ARG A 6 35.07 53.58 -6.72
N ASN A 7 35.01 52.25 -6.86
CA ASN A 7 34.63 51.31 -7.94
C ASN A 7 34.60 49.86 -7.41
N HIS A 8 33.74 49.03 -8.03
CA HIS A 8 33.83 47.61 -8.45
C HIS A 8 34.46 46.50 -7.58
N ASP A 9 33.76 45.36 -7.56
CA ASP A 9 34.36 44.01 -7.62
C ASP A 9 33.54 43.06 -8.53
N LEU A 10 34.26 42.23 -9.28
CA LEU A 10 33.78 41.33 -10.35
C LEU A 10 34.35 39.90 -10.13
N ALA A 11 33.46 38.91 -10.29
CA ALA A 11 33.62 37.61 -10.97
C ALA A 11 34.66 36.52 -10.54
N ARG A 12 34.09 35.39 -10.09
CA ARG A 12 34.23 33.96 -10.54
C ARG A 12 35.57 33.38 -11.06
N SER A 13 35.94 32.19 -10.55
CA SER A 13 36.06 30.87 -11.28
C SER A 13 36.67 29.78 -10.35
N LYS A 14 36.01 28.63 -10.12
CA LYS A 14 36.19 27.27 -10.69
C LYS A 14 37.64 26.71 -10.73
N SER A 15 37.95 25.59 -10.04
CA SER A 15 37.83 24.18 -10.51
C SER A 15 38.71 23.16 -9.73
N LEU A 16 38.26 21.89 -9.70
CA LEU A 16 38.99 20.58 -9.66
C LEU A 16 39.83 20.22 -8.41
N ALA A 17 40.10 18.96 -8.01
CA ALA A 17 39.48 17.63 -7.97
C ALA A 17 40.55 16.66 -7.37
N LEU A 18 40.11 15.55 -6.72
CA LEU A 18 40.81 14.26 -6.47
C LEU A 18 41.93 14.13 -5.39
N ASP A 19 41.54 13.55 -4.23
CA ASP A 19 41.96 12.25 -3.58
C ASP A 19 43.45 11.79 -3.50
N PRO A 20 43.82 10.74 -2.71
CA PRO A 20 43.79 10.52 -1.25
C PRO A 20 45.19 10.14 -0.69
N MET A 21 45.42 10.14 0.65
CA MET A 21 46.58 9.44 1.23
C MET A 21 46.40 8.89 2.66
N LEU A 22 46.43 7.56 2.72
CA LEU A 22 46.98 6.60 3.69
C LEU A 22 47.61 7.05 5.03
N GLN A 23 47.33 6.18 6.01
CA GLN A 23 48.25 5.55 6.99
C GLN A 23 48.36 6.07 8.44
N SER A 24 47.81 5.23 9.32
CA SER A 24 48.42 4.61 10.52
C SER A 24 49.07 5.48 11.60
N GLY A 25 48.60 5.28 12.84
CA GLY A 25 49.35 5.63 14.04
C GLY A 25 48.74 4.97 15.29
N ARG A 26 49.28 3.82 15.68
CA ARG A 26 49.05 3.20 17.00
C ARG A 26 49.62 4.11 18.10
N GLY A 27 48.91 4.19 19.23
CA GLY A 27 49.39 4.82 20.46
C GLY A 27 48.59 4.37 21.67
N ASN A 28 49.01 3.23 22.23
CA ASN A 28 48.56 2.67 23.51
C ASN A 28 49.02 3.56 24.68
N LEU A 29 48.25 3.62 25.79
CA LEU A 29 48.59 3.93 27.20
C LEU A 29 47.26 4.39 27.86
N GLY A 30 46.81 3.96 29.04
CA GLY A 30 47.33 3.09 30.08
C GLY A 30 46.20 2.68 31.04
N ARG A 31 46.52 1.68 31.85
CA ARG A 31 45.65 0.97 32.80
C ARG A 31 45.19 1.84 33.97
N GLY A 32 43.98 1.56 34.45
CA GLY A 32 43.51 1.85 35.81
C GLY A 32 42.45 0.82 36.20
N ASN A 33 42.74 0.03 37.23
CA ASN A 33 42.04 -1.19 37.64
C ASN A 33 41.26 -0.94 38.95
N LEU A 34 40.33 -1.86 39.26
CA LEU A 34 39.72 -2.18 40.56
C LEU A 34 38.32 -1.61 40.87
N GLY A 35 37.39 -2.56 41.11
CA GLY A 35 36.11 -2.33 41.79
C GLY A 35 35.17 -3.53 41.70
N ARG A 36 35.45 -4.61 42.45
CA ARG A 36 34.59 -5.80 42.61
C ARG A 36 33.29 -5.46 43.36
N GLY A 37 32.20 -6.10 42.96
CA GLY A 37 30.98 -6.28 43.76
C GLY A 37 30.15 -7.44 43.21
N ASN A 38 30.16 -8.56 43.93
CA ASN A 38 29.52 -9.84 43.60
C ASN A 38 28.51 -10.15 44.71
N LEU A 39 27.25 -10.44 44.42
CA LEU A 39 26.21 -11.08 45.27
C LEU A 39 24.92 -11.15 44.42
N GLY A 40 24.16 -12.22 44.23
CA GLY A 40 24.21 -13.60 44.70
C GLY A 40 23.17 -14.44 43.94
N ARG A 41 23.48 -15.73 43.76
CA ARG A 41 22.55 -16.78 43.29
C ARG A 41 21.66 -17.23 44.45
N GLY A 42 20.40 -17.56 44.15
CA GLY A 42 19.53 -18.38 44.99
C GLY A 42 18.77 -19.37 44.10
N ASN A 43 19.05 -20.66 44.29
CA ASN A 43 18.36 -21.79 43.66
C ASN A 43 18.04 -22.80 44.77
N LEU A 44 16.76 -23.10 44.98
CA LEU A 44 16.15 -24.20 45.75
C LEU A 44 14.75 -24.31 45.13
N GLY A 45 14.18 -25.44 44.69
CA GLY A 45 14.43 -26.85 44.88
C GLY A 45 13.04 -27.54 44.92
N GLN A 46 12.99 -28.83 44.55
CA GLN A 46 11.85 -29.79 44.55
C GLN A 46 11.03 -29.86 43.26
N SER A 47 11.27 -30.82 42.36
CA SER A 47 11.08 -32.30 42.42
C SER A 47 9.62 -32.72 42.27
N ASN A 48 9.30 -33.43 41.19
CA ASN A 48 8.55 -34.69 41.24
C ASN A 48 8.91 -35.54 40.02
N ASP A 49 9.40 -36.73 40.34
CA ASP A 49 9.61 -37.90 39.50
C ASP A 49 8.34 -38.31 38.75
N PHE A 50 8.50 -38.84 37.54
CA PHE A 50 7.93 -40.13 37.18
C PHE A 50 8.85 -40.80 36.15
N SER A 51 9.34 -41.97 36.54
CA SER A 51 10.10 -42.93 35.73
C SER A 51 9.16 -44.01 35.20
N ASP A 52 9.40 -44.47 33.97
CA ASP A 52 9.39 -45.89 33.56
C ASP A 52 9.74 -46.00 32.06
N PHE A 53 10.92 -46.58 31.74
CA PHE A 53 11.10 -47.91 31.12
C PHE A 53 10.36 -48.08 29.78
N THR A 54 11.02 -48.28 28.64
CA THR A 54 11.77 -49.51 28.30
C THR A 54 12.63 -49.32 27.04
N VAL A 55 13.80 -49.94 27.01
CA VAL A 55 14.76 -50.06 25.89
C VAL A 55 14.34 -51.19 24.95
N PHE A 56 14.41 -51.02 23.62
CA PHE A 56 14.90 -52.07 22.70
C PHE A 56 15.39 -51.49 21.36
N SER A 57 16.49 -52.09 20.90
CA SER A 57 17.33 -51.82 19.73
C SER A 57 16.73 -52.20 18.37
N GLY A 58 17.26 -51.60 17.29
CA GLY A 58 17.62 -52.37 16.08
C GLY A 58 17.07 -51.93 14.71
N GLN A 59 18.00 -51.45 13.87
CA GLN A 59 18.16 -51.66 12.41
C GLN A 59 17.03 -51.33 11.39
N ASN A 60 17.35 -50.34 10.53
CA ASN A 60 17.35 -50.38 9.05
C ASN A 60 16.50 -51.43 8.30
N ARG A 61 15.48 -50.97 7.55
CA ARG A 61 15.39 -51.02 6.06
C ARG A 61 13.96 -50.71 5.52
N SER A 62 13.93 -49.80 4.54
CA SER A 62 13.16 -49.85 3.27
C SER A 62 11.63 -49.66 3.20
N ARG A 63 11.25 -48.60 2.44
CA ARG A 63 10.11 -48.46 1.50
C ARG A 63 8.68 -48.72 2.01
N SER A 64 7.81 -47.72 1.95
CA SER A 64 6.85 -47.45 0.85
C SER A 64 5.62 -46.64 1.28
N TYR A 65 5.19 -45.73 0.40
CA TYR A 65 3.84 -45.18 0.17
C TYR A 65 2.84 -45.04 1.34
N ALA A 66 2.56 -43.79 1.71
CA ALA A 66 1.22 -43.30 2.07
C ALA A 66 1.19 -41.81 1.66
N ALA A 67 0.53 -41.44 0.56
CA ALA A 67 -0.86 -41.03 0.53
C ALA A 67 -1.19 -40.00 1.62
N ASP A 68 -0.91 -38.72 1.34
CA ASP A 68 -1.60 -37.63 2.02
C ASP A 68 -2.50 -36.91 1.01
N ARG A 69 -3.77 -37.30 1.05
CA ARG A 69 -4.87 -36.58 0.40
C ARG A 69 -5.39 -35.57 1.42
N GLY A 70 -5.30 -34.30 1.07
CA GLY A 70 -6.27 -33.29 1.47
C GLY A 70 -6.23 -32.85 2.93
N SER A 71 -5.40 -31.86 3.24
CA SER A 71 -5.84 -30.75 4.07
C SER A 71 -5.17 -29.45 3.60
N GLY A 72 -5.96 -28.63 2.90
CA GLY A 72 -5.56 -27.29 2.48
C GLY A 72 -5.42 -26.38 3.69
N ARG A 73 -4.25 -26.40 4.31
CA ARG A 73 -3.74 -25.29 5.11
C ARG A 73 -2.47 -24.82 4.42
N SER A 74 -2.60 -23.78 3.60
CA SER A 74 -1.47 -23.01 3.09
C SER A 74 -0.78 -22.34 4.29
N SER A 75 0.12 -23.07 4.93
CA SER A 75 0.96 -22.53 5.97
C SER A 75 1.91 -21.52 5.32
N ARG A 76 1.70 -20.25 5.66
CA ARG A 76 2.60 -19.09 5.57
C ARG A 76 4.09 -19.46 5.58
N ARG A 77 4.66 -19.93 4.46
CA ARG A 77 6.10 -20.13 4.34
C ARG A 77 6.70 -18.88 3.72
N VAL A 78 7.40 -18.14 4.57
CA VAL A 78 8.35 -17.11 4.15
C VAL A 78 9.32 -17.75 3.14
N ALA A 79 9.60 -17.08 2.03
CA ALA A 79 10.59 -17.58 1.07
C ALA A 79 11.96 -17.68 1.74
N VAL A 80 12.61 -18.82 1.55
CA VAL A 80 13.93 -19.12 2.08
C VAL A 80 14.82 -19.47 0.89
N ASP A 81 16.02 -18.92 0.85
CA ASP A 81 16.98 -19.22 -0.23
C ASP A 81 17.62 -20.60 -0.04
N SER A 82 18.47 -20.98 -0.99
CA SER A 82 19.14 -22.29 -1.00
C SER A 82 20.11 -22.49 0.18
N ASN A 83 20.49 -21.43 0.90
CA ASN A 83 21.33 -21.48 2.10
C ASN A 83 20.51 -21.59 3.40
N GLY A 84 19.18 -21.52 3.32
CA GLY A 84 18.31 -21.51 4.50
C GLY A 84 18.04 -20.11 5.04
N ASP A 85 18.47 -19.04 4.35
CA ASP A 85 18.26 -17.67 4.78
C ASP A 85 16.90 -17.13 4.30
N ARG A 86 16.23 -16.39 5.21
CA ARG A 86 14.95 -15.75 4.90
C ARG A 86 15.14 -14.65 3.85
N ILE A 87 14.43 -14.76 2.73
CA ILE A 87 14.34 -13.71 1.72
C ILE A 87 13.31 -12.66 2.18
N ARG A 88 13.70 -11.39 2.17
CA ARG A 88 12.79 -10.27 2.51
C ARG A 88 11.82 -10.07 1.37
N LYS A 89 10.56 -9.69 1.63
CA LYS A 89 9.56 -9.53 0.55
C LYS A 89 9.84 -8.36 -0.41
N LYS A 90 10.74 -7.45 -0.01
CA LYS A 90 11.25 -6.36 -0.86
C LYS A 90 12.40 -6.78 -1.75
N ASP A 91 12.99 -7.95 -1.48
CA ASP A 91 14.01 -8.53 -2.33
C ASP A 91 13.35 -9.40 -3.40
N TRP A 92 14.05 -9.66 -4.49
CA TRP A 92 13.61 -10.57 -5.54
C TRP A 92 13.85 -12.01 -5.12
N ALA A 93 12.78 -12.71 -4.76
CA ALA A 93 12.79 -14.14 -4.52
C ALA A 93 12.68 -14.87 -5.87
N ALA A 94 13.78 -15.42 -6.36
CA ALA A 94 13.85 -16.09 -7.65
C ALA A 94 13.79 -17.62 -7.50
N ARG A 95 12.79 -18.22 -8.13
CA ARG A 95 12.58 -19.67 -8.20
C ARG A 95 12.99 -20.17 -9.57
N PHE A 96 13.76 -21.25 -9.62
CA PHE A 96 14.30 -21.79 -10.86
C PHE A 96 13.77 -23.19 -11.15
N LEU A 97 13.49 -23.45 -12.43
CA LEU A 97 13.13 -24.77 -12.96
C LEU A 97 14.20 -25.22 -13.95
N ASN A 98 14.69 -26.45 -13.77
CA ASN A 98 15.58 -27.11 -14.72
C ASN A 98 14.73 -27.82 -15.78
N LEU A 99 14.86 -27.37 -17.03
CA LEU A 99 14.00 -27.81 -18.12
C LEU A 99 14.82 -28.50 -19.21
N SER A 100 14.10 -29.09 -20.17
CA SER A 100 14.70 -29.62 -21.39
C SER A 100 14.64 -28.56 -22.49
N ALA A 101 15.48 -28.70 -23.53
CA ALA A 101 15.42 -27.84 -24.69
C ALA A 101 14.07 -27.85 -25.43
N ARG A 102 13.19 -28.83 -25.16
CA ARG A 102 11.85 -28.94 -25.76
C ARG A 102 10.74 -28.26 -24.96
N THR A 103 11.02 -27.90 -23.70
CA THR A 103 10.00 -27.43 -22.74
C THR A 103 10.37 -26.09 -22.13
N VAL A 104 11.47 -25.48 -22.58
CA VAL A 104 12.04 -24.25 -21.98
C VAL A 104 11.33 -22.97 -22.43
N ASP A 105 10.44 -23.05 -23.40
CA ASP A 105 9.62 -21.93 -23.89
C ASP A 105 8.13 -22.17 -23.63
N ASP A 106 7.79 -23.29 -22.99
CA ASP A 106 6.41 -23.73 -22.72
C ASP A 106 5.96 -23.28 -21.32
N TYR A 107 5.73 -21.98 -21.18
CA TYR A 107 5.42 -21.37 -19.89
C TYR A 107 4.10 -21.83 -19.27
N GLU A 108 3.17 -22.33 -20.08
CA GLU A 108 1.88 -22.83 -19.63
C GLU A 108 2.05 -24.02 -18.68
N ASN A 109 3.17 -24.75 -18.81
CA ASN A 109 3.49 -25.93 -18.02
C ASN A 109 4.49 -25.66 -16.87
N TYR A 110 4.81 -24.40 -16.57
CA TYR A 110 5.72 -24.07 -15.48
C TYR A 110 5.06 -24.22 -14.11
N ASP A 111 5.66 -25.04 -13.25
CA ASP A 111 5.27 -25.18 -11.85
C ASP A 111 6.41 -24.75 -10.91
N PHE A 112 6.49 -23.43 -10.67
CA PHE A 112 7.48 -22.86 -9.73
C PHE A 112 7.22 -23.24 -8.26
N SER A 113 6.13 -23.93 -7.92
CA SER A 113 5.95 -24.49 -6.57
C SER A 113 6.91 -25.66 -6.30
N GLN A 114 7.39 -26.31 -7.37
CA GLN A 114 8.37 -27.40 -7.36
C GLN A 114 9.75 -26.93 -7.85
N ALA A 115 10.14 -25.71 -7.51
CA ALA A 115 11.41 -25.12 -7.92
C ALA A 115 12.61 -26.00 -7.54
N ASN A 116 13.57 -26.13 -8.46
CA ASN A 116 14.84 -26.81 -8.24
C ASN A 116 15.77 -26.02 -7.31
N ALA A 117 15.71 -24.69 -7.38
CA ALA A 117 16.47 -23.80 -6.53
C ALA A 117 15.70 -22.50 -6.26
N ILE A 118 15.99 -21.88 -5.10
CA ILE A 118 15.48 -20.55 -4.74
C ILE A 118 16.67 -19.67 -4.37
N HIS A 119 16.76 -18.50 -4.98
CA HIS A 119 17.84 -17.55 -4.73
C HIS A 119 17.29 -16.15 -4.47
N ASN A 120 18.01 -15.39 -3.65
CA ASN A 120 17.75 -13.97 -3.45
C ASN A 120 18.55 -13.17 -4.49
N LEU A 121 17.87 -12.50 -5.43
CA LEU A 121 18.52 -11.64 -6.44
C LEU A 121 18.70 -10.19 -5.98
N GLY A 122 18.51 -9.91 -4.68
CA GLY A 122 18.76 -8.60 -4.07
C GLY A 122 17.51 -7.73 -3.96
N ASP A 123 17.69 -6.52 -3.42
CA ASP A 123 16.62 -5.54 -3.21
C ASP A 123 16.00 -5.12 -4.56
N ARG A 124 14.70 -4.80 -4.58
CA ARG A 124 14.01 -4.26 -5.77
C ARG A 124 14.52 -2.88 -6.23
N ASN A 125 15.53 -2.31 -5.59
CA ASN A 125 16.16 -1.03 -5.92
C ASN A 125 15.15 0.13 -6.03
N LYS A 126 14.17 0.16 -5.12
CA LYS A 126 13.16 1.23 -5.09
C LYS A 126 13.83 2.57 -4.78
N GLN A 127 13.86 3.48 -5.76
CA GLN A 127 14.37 4.84 -5.59
C GLN A 127 13.62 5.84 -6.47
N GLY A 128 13.21 6.97 -5.87
CA GLY A 128 12.54 8.05 -6.61
C GLY A 128 11.25 7.58 -7.30
N LYS A 129 11.27 7.53 -8.64
CA LYS A 129 10.14 7.05 -9.46
C LYS A 129 10.15 5.54 -9.68
N ILE A 130 11.26 4.85 -9.44
CA ILE A 130 11.38 3.41 -9.65
C ILE A 130 10.58 2.67 -8.58
N ALA A 131 9.58 1.90 -9.02
CA ALA A 131 8.77 1.03 -8.16
C ALA A 131 9.50 -0.30 -7.92
N ALA A 132 10.13 -0.85 -8.96
CA ALA A 132 11.03 -2.00 -8.89
C ALA A 132 11.99 -2.03 -10.08
N GLN A 133 13.18 -2.58 -9.85
CA GLN A 133 14.14 -2.91 -10.88
C GLN A 133 14.72 -4.30 -10.59
N LEU A 134 14.76 -5.16 -11.60
CA LEU A 134 15.44 -6.45 -11.60
C LEU A 134 16.56 -6.38 -12.62
N GLU A 135 17.79 -6.63 -12.19
CA GLU A 135 18.94 -6.74 -13.07
C GLU A 135 19.71 -8.01 -12.69
N PHE A 136 19.94 -8.87 -13.67
CA PHE A 136 20.84 -10.00 -13.53
C PHE A 136 21.60 -10.24 -14.83
N ASP A 137 22.84 -10.69 -14.68
CA ASP A 137 23.67 -11.24 -15.75
C ASP A 137 24.44 -12.41 -15.15
N PHE A 138 23.98 -13.63 -15.43
CA PHE A 138 24.67 -14.83 -14.98
C PHE A 138 25.87 -15.16 -15.86
N GLY A 139 25.99 -14.52 -17.03
CA GLY A 139 27.00 -14.78 -18.03
C GLY A 139 26.68 -15.96 -18.95
N ARG A 140 27.57 -16.22 -19.90
CA ARG A 140 27.38 -17.27 -20.89
C ARG A 140 27.50 -18.67 -20.28
N ARG A 141 26.49 -19.52 -20.48
CA ARG A 141 26.43 -20.90 -19.93
C ARG A 141 26.70 -20.94 -18.43
N SER A 142 26.07 -20.03 -17.70
CA SER A 142 26.24 -19.89 -16.26
C SER A 142 24.89 -19.60 -15.64
N SER A 143 24.75 -20.04 -14.40
CA SER A 143 23.48 -20.05 -13.67
C SER A 143 23.78 -20.09 -12.16
N PRO A 144 22.80 -19.72 -11.31
CA PRO A 144 22.91 -19.93 -9.88
C PRO A 144 23.09 -21.41 -9.52
N GLU A 145 23.63 -21.66 -8.32
CA GLU A 145 23.81 -23.02 -7.81
C GLU A 145 22.49 -23.81 -7.81
N GLY A 146 22.54 -25.08 -8.24
CA GLY A 146 21.36 -25.94 -8.36
C GLY A 146 20.55 -25.77 -9.66
N VAL A 147 20.96 -24.87 -10.54
CA VAL A 147 20.28 -24.57 -11.82
C VAL A 147 21.14 -25.01 -13.00
N ASN A 148 20.51 -25.55 -14.05
CA ASN A 148 21.20 -25.89 -15.29
C ASN A 148 21.86 -24.65 -15.90
N SER A 149 23.04 -24.80 -16.50
CA SER A 149 23.74 -23.70 -17.19
C SER A 149 23.04 -23.21 -18.46
N SER A 150 22.02 -23.93 -18.92
CA SER A 150 21.16 -23.64 -20.07
C SER A 150 19.87 -24.46 -19.93
N ASN A 151 18.78 -24.05 -20.59
CA ASN A 151 17.47 -24.68 -20.48
C ASN A 151 16.94 -24.63 -19.04
N PHE A 152 16.73 -23.42 -18.53
CA PHE A 152 16.04 -23.20 -17.27
C PHE A 152 14.96 -22.13 -17.43
N ALA A 153 14.01 -22.12 -16.51
CA ALA A 153 13.09 -21.00 -16.35
C ALA A 153 13.25 -20.40 -14.94
N MET A 154 12.99 -19.12 -14.83
CA MET A 154 13.04 -18.36 -13.58
C MET A 154 11.73 -17.62 -13.39
N GLU A 155 11.20 -17.64 -12.17
CA GLU A 155 10.22 -16.67 -11.69
C GLU A 155 10.86 -15.88 -10.56
N ALA A 156 11.20 -14.62 -10.82
CA ALA A 156 11.65 -13.68 -9.81
C ALA A 156 10.46 -12.85 -9.35
N GLN A 157 10.11 -12.90 -8.06
CA GLN A 157 9.00 -12.15 -7.49
C GLN A 157 9.49 -11.15 -6.44
N THR A 158 8.98 -9.92 -6.51
CA THR A 158 9.17 -8.91 -5.47
C THR A 158 7.86 -8.20 -5.17
N ARG A 159 7.76 -7.59 -3.99
CA ARG A 159 6.62 -6.79 -3.62
C ARG A 159 6.78 -5.34 -4.04
N ILE A 160 5.77 -4.79 -4.68
CA ILE A 160 5.69 -3.39 -5.12
C ILE A 160 4.43 -2.71 -4.59
N ARG A 161 4.34 -1.40 -4.82
CA ARG A 161 3.09 -0.64 -4.65
C ARG A 161 2.80 0.19 -5.89
N LEU A 162 1.56 0.16 -6.31
CA LEU A 162 1.05 1.00 -7.39
C LEU A 162 0.00 1.96 -6.84
N GLY A 163 0.06 3.21 -7.27
CA GLY A 163 -0.95 4.22 -6.93
C GLY A 163 -2.16 4.09 -7.84
N LYS A 164 -3.37 4.22 -7.28
CA LYS A 164 -4.63 4.18 -8.02
C LYS A 164 -4.60 5.17 -9.19
N GLY A 165 -4.84 4.67 -10.40
CA GLY A 165 -4.87 5.46 -11.62
C GLY A 165 -3.53 6.09 -12.03
N ARG A 166 -2.44 5.83 -11.30
CA ARG A 166 -1.11 6.36 -11.63
C ARG A 166 -0.47 5.49 -12.72
N PHE A 167 0.29 6.13 -13.59
CA PHE A 167 0.93 5.46 -14.71
C PHE A 167 2.33 5.00 -14.36
N TYR A 168 2.66 3.80 -14.84
CA TYR A 168 3.97 3.21 -14.72
C TYR A 168 4.42 2.71 -16.09
N ARG A 169 5.68 2.96 -16.43
CA ARG A 169 6.34 2.37 -17.58
C ARG A 169 7.08 1.12 -17.13
N LEU A 170 6.75 0.02 -17.77
CA LEU A 170 7.46 -1.23 -17.70
C LEU A 170 8.39 -1.30 -18.91
N THR A 171 9.69 -1.43 -18.68
CA THR A 171 10.70 -1.63 -19.72
C THR A 171 11.48 -2.89 -19.45
N SER A 172 11.74 -3.69 -20.48
CA SER A 172 12.60 -4.87 -20.36
C SER A 172 13.51 -5.07 -21.55
N GLN A 173 14.75 -5.44 -21.24
CA GLN A 173 15.75 -5.89 -22.19
C GLN A 173 16.28 -7.24 -21.71
N SER A 174 16.10 -8.29 -22.51
CA SER A 174 16.53 -9.66 -22.21
C SER A 174 17.12 -10.32 -23.45
N ASP A 175 17.94 -11.34 -23.25
CA ASP A 175 18.44 -12.21 -24.32
C ASP A 175 17.47 -13.33 -24.71
N ASP A 176 16.56 -13.72 -23.84
CA ASP A 176 15.53 -14.72 -24.13
C ASP A 176 14.15 -14.21 -23.69
N GLY A 177 13.12 -15.05 -23.79
CA GLY A 177 11.74 -14.62 -23.59
C GLY A 177 11.44 -14.23 -22.14
N ILE A 178 10.65 -13.17 -22.01
CA ILE A 178 10.31 -12.58 -20.72
C ILE A 178 8.83 -12.17 -20.68
N ARG A 179 8.16 -12.46 -19.57
CA ARG A 179 6.79 -12.02 -19.28
C ARG A 179 6.65 -11.50 -17.87
N PHE A 180 5.53 -10.83 -17.60
CA PHE A 180 5.30 -10.11 -16.36
C PHE A 180 3.94 -10.45 -15.78
N LEU A 181 3.92 -10.72 -14.48
CA LEU A 181 2.69 -11.04 -13.75
C LEU A 181 2.53 -10.08 -12.58
N PHE A 182 1.35 -9.51 -12.46
CA PHE A 182 0.90 -8.82 -11.26
C PHE A 182 0.00 -9.78 -10.50
N LYS A 183 0.35 -10.05 -9.25
CA LYS A 183 -0.35 -10.97 -8.38
C LYS A 183 -0.94 -10.24 -7.19
N ASP A 184 -2.15 -10.63 -6.82
CA ASP A 184 -2.75 -10.21 -5.55
C ASP A 184 -1.93 -10.81 -4.39
N ARG A 185 -1.55 -10.01 -3.38
CA ARG A 185 -0.58 -10.52 -2.39
C ARG A 185 -1.21 -11.46 -1.36
N LYS A 186 -2.53 -11.42 -1.20
CA LYS A 186 -3.25 -12.26 -0.24
C LYS A 186 -3.50 -13.65 -0.80
N THR A 187 -4.04 -13.71 -2.01
CA THR A 187 -4.40 -14.95 -2.73
C THR A 187 -3.20 -15.54 -3.48
N GLN A 188 -2.25 -14.70 -3.91
CA GLN A 188 -1.18 -15.02 -4.87
C GLN A 188 -1.69 -15.31 -6.29
N ASP A 189 -2.97 -15.06 -6.56
CA ASP A 189 -3.54 -15.23 -7.89
C ASP A 189 -2.99 -14.16 -8.84
N THR A 190 -2.69 -14.56 -10.07
CA THR A 190 -2.34 -13.63 -11.15
C THR A 190 -3.59 -12.86 -11.54
N ILE A 191 -3.58 -11.55 -11.29
CA ILE A 191 -4.68 -10.65 -11.64
C ILE A 191 -4.45 -9.93 -12.97
N THR A 192 -3.19 -9.87 -13.43
CA THR A 192 -2.85 -9.33 -14.74
C THR A 192 -1.58 -9.99 -15.23
N GLU A 193 -1.63 -10.46 -16.47
CA GLU A 193 -0.49 -11.01 -17.18
C GLU A 193 -0.18 -10.12 -18.38
N LEU A 194 1.09 -9.78 -18.53
CA LEU A 194 1.63 -9.13 -19.72
C LEU A 194 2.59 -10.13 -20.34
N GLU A 195 2.20 -10.67 -21.50
CA GLU A 195 3.00 -11.66 -22.24
C GLU A 195 4.41 -11.14 -22.56
N GLY A 196 4.62 -9.82 -22.52
CA GLY A 196 5.92 -9.19 -22.65
C GLY A 196 6.45 -9.39 -24.06
N ASP A 197 7.56 -10.10 -24.16
CA ASP A 197 8.16 -10.53 -25.42
C ASP A 197 8.68 -11.96 -25.23
N TRP A 198 7.74 -12.91 -25.16
CA TRP A 198 8.01 -14.34 -24.94
C TRP A 198 8.56 -15.02 -26.21
N ASP A 199 9.64 -14.47 -26.76
CA ASP A 199 10.33 -14.98 -27.94
C ASP A 199 11.83 -15.11 -27.68
N ASN A 200 12.54 -15.79 -28.58
CA ASN A 200 14.00 -15.89 -28.50
C ASN A 200 14.62 -14.58 -29.00
N ARG A 201 15.23 -13.81 -28.08
CA ARG A 201 15.69 -12.45 -28.34
C ARG A 201 17.22 -12.37 -28.42
N LYS A 202 17.71 -11.15 -28.57
CA LYS A 202 19.10 -10.78 -28.30
C LYS A 202 19.10 -9.51 -27.48
N LEU A 203 20.12 -9.31 -26.65
CA LEU A 203 20.32 -8.03 -25.96
C LEU A 203 20.46 -6.83 -26.91
N SER A 204 20.74 -7.05 -28.20
CA SER A 204 20.76 -6.00 -29.22
C SER A 204 19.38 -5.56 -29.72
N ASP A 205 18.32 -6.33 -29.42
CA ASP A 205 16.98 -6.02 -29.88
C ASP A 205 16.39 -4.84 -29.07
N PRO A 206 15.46 -4.05 -29.64
CA PRO A 206 14.88 -2.91 -28.94
C PRO A 206 14.14 -3.33 -27.67
N ALA A 207 14.33 -2.61 -26.56
CA ALA A 207 13.66 -2.94 -25.31
C ALA A 207 12.13 -2.95 -25.46
N TYR A 208 11.47 -3.98 -24.91
CA TYR A 208 10.02 -3.98 -24.76
C TYR A 208 9.61 -2.87 -23.79
N THR A 209 8.54 -2.15 -24.12
CA THR A 209 8.01 -1.07 -23.27
C THR A 209 6.48 -1.12 -23.27
N GLN A 210 5.89 -1.03 -22.08
CA GLN A 210 4.44 -1.00 -21.89
C GLN A 210 4.08 0.02 -20.80
N ILE A 211 3.03 0.82 -21.05
CA ILE A 211 2.44 1.67 -20.01
C ILE A 211 1.34 0.89 -19.30
N ILE A 212 1.37 0.91 -17.98
CA ILE A 212 0.35 0.32 -17.12
C ILE A 212 -0.23 1.36 -16.16
N THR A 213 -1.44 1.09 -15.69
CA THR A 213 -2.08 1.80 -14.59
C THR A 213 -2.78 0.80 -13.67
N ALA A 214 -2.98 1.12 -12.40
CA ALA A 214 -3.65 0.22 -11.47
C ALA A 214 -5.08 0.69 -11.18
N VAL A 215 -6.08 -0.20 -11.29
CA VAL A 215 -7.47 0.10 -10.91
C VAL A 215 -7.54 0.47 -9.43
N GLN A 216 -6.87 -0.33 -8.61
CA GLN A 216 -6.78 -0.12 -7.17
C GLN A 216 -5.39 0.33 -6.76
N GLY A 217 -5.34 1.27 -5.82
CA GLY A 217 -4.08 1.68 -5.20
C GLY A 217 -3.74 0.67 -4.14
N GLY A 218 -2.54 0.11 -4.15
CA GLY A 218 -2.28 -1.02 -3.28
C GLY A 218 -0.89 -1.62 -3.41
N GLY A 219 -0.66 -2.64 -2.60
CA GLY A 219 0.50 -3.49 -2.76
C GLY A 219 0.20 -4.59 -3.77
N TYR A 220 1.19 -4.95 -4.56
CA TYR A 220 1.13 -6.06 -5.51
C TYR A 220 2.38 -6.91 -5.34
N ASP A 221 2.28 -8.19 -5.65
CA ASP A 221 3.47 -9.00 -5.90
C ASP A 221 3.73 -9.00 -7.41
N PHE A 222 4.86 -8.41 -7.81
CA PHE A 222 5.29 -8.31 -9.19
C PHE A 222 6.28 -9.42 -9.48
N ALA A 223 5.90 -10.31 -10.40
CA ALA A 223 6.71 -11.42 -10.84
C ALA A 223 7.19 -11.20 -12.27
N VAL A 224 8.47 -11.49 -12.49
CA VAL A 224 9.11 -11.54 -13.79
C VAL A 224 9.39 -13.00 -14.06
N GLN A 225 8.85 -13.53 -15.15
CA GLN A 225 9.21 -14.84 -15.64
C GLN A 225 10.11 -14.72 -16.85
N TYR A 226 11.14 -15.54 -16.86
CA TYR A 226 12.19 -15.56 -17.86
C TYR A 226 12.56 -17.00 -18.16
N PHE A 227 12.92 -17.31 -19.40
CA PHE A 227 13.57 -18.57 -19.72
C PHE A 227 14.95 -18.34 -20.32
N GLU A 228 15.86 -19.29 -20.14
CA GLU A 228 17.17 -19.34 -20.78
C GLU A 228 17.25 -20.62 -21.60
N ARG A 229 17.37 -20.51 -22.92
CA ARG A 229 17.52 -21.68 -23.80
C ARG A 229 18.98 -22.01 -24.03
N GLN A 230 19.73 -21.08 -24.64
CA GLN A 230 21.16 -21.21 -24.89
C GLN A 230 21.81 -19.84 -25.09
N GLY A 231 22.74 -19.46 -24.22
CA GLY A 231 23.52 -18.26 -24.49
C GLY A 231 24.13 -17.62 -23.27
N VAL A 232 24.16 -16.29 -23.32
CA VAL A 232 24.17 -15.44 -22.13
C VAL A 232 22.79 -15.60 -21.48
N SER A 233 22.74 -15.47 -20.16
CA SER A 233 21.47 -15.34 -19.44
C SER A 233 21.45 -14.03 -18.68
N ALA A 234 20.76 -13.04 -19.23
CA ALA A 234 20.70 -11.70 -18.69
C ALA A 234 19.37 -11.00 -18.99
N ALA A 235 18.88 -10.26 -18.01
CA ALA A 235 17.77 -9.33 -18.20
C ALA A 235 17.89 -8.09 -17.32
N ASN A 236 17.40 -6.97 -17.84
CA ASN A 236 17.17 -5.73 -17.11
C ASN A 236 15.70 -5.33 -17.27
N VAL A 237 14.98 -5.32 -16.16
CA VAL A 237 13.56 -4.96 -16.07
C VAL A 237 13.43 -3.76 -15.14
N THR A 238 12.74 -2.73 -15.60
CA THR A 238 12.44 -1.54 -14.79
C THR A 238 10.94 -1.27 -14.83
N LEU A 239 10.34 -1.06 -13.65
CA LEU A 239 9.00 -0.53 -13.48
C LEU A 239 9.10 0.84 -12.80
N GLU A 240 8.79 1.91 -13.53
CA GLU A 240 8.93 3.28 -13.04
C GLU A 240 7.66 4.12 -13.20
N ARG A 241 7.38 5.01 -12.24
CA ARG A 241 6.26 5.94 -12.32
C ARG A 241 6.53 7.02 -13.36
N VAL A 242 5.59 7.21 -14.28
CA VAL A 242 5.66 8.23 -15.33
C VAL A 242 4.53 9.23 -15.24
N ASN A 243 4.76 10.42 -15.81
CA ASN A 243 3.70 11.38 -16.09
C ASN A 243 3.42 11.30 -17.58
N LEU A 244 2.16 11.24 -17.96
CA LEU A 244 1.78 11.11 -19.37
C LEU A 244 1.26 12.45 -19.91
N GLU A 245 1.45 12.63 -21.20
CA GLU A 245 0.77 13.65 -21.99
C GLU A 245 -0.11 12.94 -23.02
N GLY A 246 -1.33 13.46 -23.19
CA GLY A 246 -2.27 13.01 -24.19
C GLY A 246 -2.36 14.02 -25.32
N GLU A 247 -2.63 13.53 -26.53
CA GLU A 247 -2.94 14.33 -27.71
C GLU A 247 -4.31 13.92 -28.26
N VAL A 248 -5.16 14.91 -28.55
CA VAL A 248 -6.49 14.65 -29.13
C VAL A 248 -6.34 14.14 -30.57
N THR A 249 -6.89 12.96 -30.86
CA THR A 249 -6.83 12.37 -32.21
C THR A 249 -8.08 12.67 -33.06
N THR A 250 -9.19 13.01 -32.41
CA THR A 250 -10.47 13.35 -33.04
C THR A 250 -10.61 14.85 -33.31
N THR A 251 -11.59 15.25 -34.13
CA THR A 251 -11.86 16.66 -34.45
C THR A 251 -12.35 17.49 -33.27
N GLY A 252 -12.98 16.84 -32.28
CA GLY A 252 -13.41 17.47 -31.04
C GLY A 252 -13.54 16.46 -29.91
N LEU A 253 -12.99 16.78 -28.74
CA LEU A 253 -13.05 15.96 -27.53
C LEU A 253 -13.56 16.79 -26.36
N ASN A 254 -14.70 16.37 -25.80
CA ASN A 254 -15.30 17.07 -24.66
C ASN A 254 -14.43 16.94 -23.41
N LEU A 255 -14.01 18.07 -22.85
CA LEU A 255 -13.50 18.17 -21.50
C LEU A 255 -14.70 18.28 -20.54
N ARG A 256 -14.80 17.36 -19.60
CA ARG A 256 -15.95 17.23 -18.69
C ARG A 256 -15.59 17.57 -17.25
N THR A 257 -16.58 17.97 -16.47
CA THR A 257 -16.43 18.31 -15.05
C THR A 257 -16.34 17.09 -14.13
N SER A 258 -16.84 15.93 -14.57
CA SER A 258 -16.72 14.62 -13.90
C SER A 258 -16.41 13.53 -14.94
N ALA A 259 -15.97 12.37 -14.46
CA ALA A 259 -15.66 11.19 -15.27
C ALA A 259 -16.93 10.39 -15.60
N SER A 260 -17.85 10.98 -16.36
CA SER A 260 -19.09 10.35 -16.79
C SER A 260 -19.66 11.10 -18.00
N THR A 261 -20.32 10.41 -18.92
CA THR A 261 -21.15 11.07 -19.94
C THR A 261 -22.56 11.38 -19.47
N LEU A 262 -23.03 10.73 -18.39
CA LEU A 262 -24.42 10.80 -17.92
C LEU A 262 -24.64 11.93 -16.91
N ASP A 263 -23.73 12.09 -15.94
CA ASP A 263 -23.85 13.08 -14.85
C ASP A 263 -22.66 14.06 -14.86
N SER A 264 -22.42 14.68 -16.02
CA SER A 264 -21.38 15.69 -16.18
C SER A 264 -21.81 16.83 -17.09
N SER A 265 -21.27 18.03 -16.84
CA SER A 265 -21.27 19.13 -17.80
C SER A 265 -20.01 19.11 -18.65
N ILE A 266 -20.10 19.65 -19.87
CA ILE A 266 -18.96 19.95 -20.72
C ILE A 266 -18.40 21.30 -20.27
N SER A 267 -17.14 21.32 -19.84
CA SER A 267 -16.43 22.54 -19.46
C SER A 267 -15.71 23.18 -20.65
N ASP A 268 -15.24 22.36 -21.60
CA ASP A 268 -14.55 22.82 -22.81
C ASP A 268 -14.59 21.75 -23.92
N VAL A 269 -14.16 22.08 -25.14
CA VAL A 269 -13.98 21.14 -26.25
C VAL A 269 -12.57 21.27 -26.82
N LEU A 270 -11.76 20.23 -26.61
CA LEU A 270 -10.39 20.16 -27.10
C LEU A 270 -10.37 19.81 -28.59
N THR A 271 -9.43 20.39 -29.33
CA THR A 271 -9.33 20.24 -30.80
C THR A 271 -8.26 19.23 -31.20
N GLN A 272 -8.35 18.69 -32.42
CA GLN A 272 -7.38 17.71 -32.93
C GLN A 272 -5.93 18.22 -32.84
N GLY A 273 -5.01 17.38 -32.35
CA GLY A 273 -3.60 17.70 -32.14
C GLY A 273 -3.33 18.53 -30.89
N GLU A 274 -4.37 18.91 -30.14
CA GLU A 274 -4.19 19.57 -28.85
C GLU A 274 -3.63 18.60 -27.82
N GLN A 275 -2.60 19.05 -27.10
CA GLN A 275 -1.94 18.24 -26.07
C GLN A 275 -2.30 18.72 -24.68
N PHE A 276 -2.45 17.77 -23.77
CA PHE A 276 -2.77 18.00 -22.37
C PHE A 276 -2.00 17.04 -21.47
N ARG A 277 -1.79 17.42 -20.21
CA ARG A 277 -1.16 16.55 -19.23
C ARG A 277 -2.20 15.63 -18.61
N ILE A 278 -1.91 14.33 -18.56
CA ILE A 278 -2.74 13.36 -17.87
C ILE A 278 -2.25 13.22 -16.42
N ILE A 279 -3.16 13.39 -15.47
CA ILE A 279 -2.87 13.29 -14.02
C ILE A 279 -2.97 11.84 -13.54
N ARG A 280 -4.05 11.16 -13.95
CA ARG A 280 -4.39 9.78 -13.59
C ARG A 280 -5.53 9.24 -14.47
N GLN A 281 -5.65 7.92 -14.53
CA GLN A 281 -6.88 7.26 -14.96
C GLN A 281 -7.88 7.15 -13.80
N VAL A 282 -9.16 7.26 -14.11
CA VAL A 282 -10.29 7.11 -13.19
C VAL A 282 -11.30 6.20 -13.87
N GLN A 283 -11.92 5.30 -13.11
CA GLN A 283 -13.04 4.50 -13.59
C GLN A 283 -14.36 5.17 -13.23
N SER A 284 -15.27 5.22 -14.19
CA SER A 284 -16.66 5.63 -14.00
C SER A 284 -17.48 4.40 -13.60
N ASP A 285 -18.24 4.52 -12.51
CA ASP A 285 -19.16 3.47 -12.05
C ASP A 285 -20.54 3.60 -12.70
N ASP A 286 -20.84 4.76 -13.28
CA ASP A 286 -22.15 5.15 -13.82
C ASP A 286 -22.18 5.24 -15.36
N ASP A 287 -21.02 5.21 -16.04
CA ASP A 287 -20.93 5.26 -17.50
C ASP A 287 -20.61 3.87 -18.10
N PRO A 288 -21.63 3.13 -18.59
CA PRO A 288 -21.42 1.81 -19.19
C PRO A 288 -20.77 1.89 -20.58
N THR A 289 -20.72 3.06 -21.20
CA THR A 289 -20.14 3.25 -22.54
C THR A 289 -18.63 3.47 -22.42
N TYR A 290 -18.23 4.36 -21.52
CA TYR A 290 -16.85 4.73 -21.28
C TYR A 290 -16.49 4.51 -19.82
N ARG A 291 -16.03 3.29 -19.51
CA ARG A 291 -15.62 2.96 -18.15
C ARG A 291 -14.34 3.69 -17.73
N ASN A 292 -13.39 3.88 -18.64
CA ASN A 292 -12.09 4.49 -18.33
C ASN A 292 -12.05 5.97 -18.78
N TRP A 293 -11.58 6.82 -17.87
CA TRP A 293 -11.43 8.27 -18.08
C TRP A 293 -10.05 8.73 -17.64
N TYR A 294 -9.53 9.77 -18.30
CA TYR A 294 -8.35 10.49 -17.86
C TYR A 294 -8.75 11.78 -17.17
N GLN A 295 -8.26 11.97 -15.94
CA GLN A 295 -8.23 13.30 -15.33
C GLN A 295 -7.06 14.08 -15.91
N VAL A 296 -7.31 15.26 -16.47
CA VAL A 296 -6.32 16.02 -17.25
C VAL A 296 -6.15 17.45 -16.77
N VAL A 297 -5.03 18.06 -17.15
CA VAL A 297 -4.82 19.50 -17.13
C VAL A 297 -4.44 19.96 -18.53
N THR A 298 -5.23 20.86 -19.10
CA THR A 298 -5.00 21.47 -20.41
C THR A 298 -3.88 22.51 -20.33
N ARG A 299 -3.41 23.00 -21.49
CA ARG A 299 -2.32 24.01 -21.55
C ARG A 299 -2.68 25.31 -20.83
N ASP A 300 -3.94 25.74 -20.92
CA ASP A 300 -4.50 26.91 -20.24
C ASP A 300 -4.85 26.66 -18.75
N GLN A 301 -4.39 25.53 -18.19
CA GLN A 301 -4.54 25.13 -16.79
C GLN A 301 -5.96 24.77 -16.35
N GLN A 302 -6.89 24.54 -17.28
CA GLN A 302 -8.18 23.96 -16.93
C GLN A 302 -8.02 22.50 -16.53
N ARG A 303 -8.85 22.08 -15.57
CA ARG A 303 -8.91 20.70 -15.09
C ARG A 303 -10.24 20.10 -15.47
N GLY A 304 -10.20 18.86 -15.94
CA GLY A 304 -11.41 18.12 -16.26
C GLY A 304 -11.10 16.67 -16.58
N TYR A 305 -12.05 16.03 -17.24
CA TYR A 305 -12.00 14.62 -17.59
C TYR A 305 -12.24 14.45 -19.08
N VAL A 306 -11.47 13.55 -19.69
CA VAL A 306 -11.67 13.11 -21.07
C VAL A 306 -11.73 11.58 -21.09
N VAL A 307 -12.41 11.02 -22.09
CA VAL A 307 -12.50 9.55 -22.24
C VAL A 307 -11.10 8.97 -22.49
N ALA A 308 -10.76 7.88 -21.79
CA ALA A 308 -9.50 7.17 -21.96
C ALA A 308 -9.61 6.06 -23.02
N ASP A 309 -9.75 6.47 -24.28
CA ASP A 309 -9.82 5.58 -25.45
C ASP A 309 -8.82 6.03 -26.51
N ALA A 310 -8.11 5.08 -27.11
CA ALA A 310 -7.10 5.35 -28.13
C ALA A 310 -7.68 6.02 -29.39
N SER A 311 -8.98 5.87 -29.63
CA SER A 311 -9.71 6.53 -30.72
C SER A 311 -9.88 8.04 -30.49
N PHE A 312 -9.71 8.52 -29.25
CA PHE A 312 -9.85 9.93 -28.90
C PHE A 312 -8.54 10.57 -28.40
N VAL A 313 -7.69 9.78 -27.74
CA VAL A 313 -6.48 10.25 -27.08
C VAL A 313 -5.30 9.34 -27.44
N ASN A 314 -4.29 9.91 -28.09
CA ASN A 314 -2.98 9.28 -28.25
C ASN A 314 -2.08 9.63 -27.06
N ILE A 315 -1.31 8.68 -26.54
CA ILE A 315 -0.31 8.97 -25.51
C ILE A 315 1.00 9.39 -26.18
N VAL A 316 1.44 10.61 -25.92
CA VAL A 316 2.57 11.22 -26.64
C VAL A 316 3.90 10.60 -26.18
N GLY A 317 4.65 10.02 -27.12
CA GLY A 317 6.02 9.57 -26.89
C GLY A 317 6.18 8.30 -26.05
N GLU A 318 5.08 7.55 -25.84
CA GLU A 318 5.06 6.33 -25.03
C GLU A 318 4.44 5.16 -25.83
N ALA A 319 4.23 4.02 -25.17
CA ALA A 319 3.54 2.88 -25.76
C ALA A 319 2.13 3.24 -26.27
N ASP A 320 1.69 2.59 -27.36
CA ASP A 320 0.42 2.88 -28.05
C ASP A 320 -0.84 2.64 -27.19
N THR A 321 -0.71 1.90 -26.08
CA THR A 321 -1.83 1.53 -25.20
C THR A 321 -1.45 1.59 -23.73
N VAL A 322 -2.44 1.86 -22.87
CA VAL A 322 -2.33 1.76 -21.41
C VAL A 322 -3.06 0.50 -20.96
N ILE A 323 -2.34 -0.44 -20.34
CA ILE A 323 -2.95 -1.65 -19.78
C ILE A 323 -3.34 -1.39 -18.32
N THR A 324 -4.54 -1.82 -17.95
CA THR A 324 -5.08 -1.63 -16.62
C THR A 324 -4.86 -2.90 -15.79
N VAL A 325 -4.11 -2.77 -14.68
CA VAL A 325 -3.82 -3.85 -13.73
C VAL A 325 -4.95 -3.97 -12.72
N GLY A 326 -5.43 -5.19 -12.53
CA GLY A 326 -6.50 -5.53 -11.58
C GLY A 326 -7.91 -5.20 -12.10
N ASP A 327 -8.10 -5.11 -13.41
CA ASP A 327 -9.43 -5.11 -14.02
C ASP A 327 -9.78 -6.56 -14.40
N ASP A 328 -10.80 -7.15 -13.76
CA ASP A 328 -11.26 -8.53 -14.03
C ASP A 328 -11.87 -8.70 -15.44
N THR A 329 -11.90 -7.65 -16.26
CA THR A 329 -12.50 -7.69 -17.61
C THR A 329 -11.47 -8.02 -18.70
N VAL A 330 -11.07 -9.28 -18.77
CA VAL A 330 -10.55 -9.85 -20.02
C VAL A 330 -11.72 -10.12 -20.96
N VAL A 331 -12.16 -9.12 -21.72
CA VAL A 331 -12.81 -9.32 -23.03
C VAL A 331 -12.50 -8.10 -23.94
N PRO A 332 -11.90 -8.28 -25.12
CA PRO A 332 -11.77 -7.20 -26.09
C PRO A 332 -13.15 -6.84 -26.67
N PRO A 333 -13.51 -5.55 -26.81
CA PRO A 333 -14.78 -5.20 -27.43
C PRO A 333 -14.75 -5.56 -28.92
N THR A 334 -15.50 -6.60 -29.30
CA THR A 334 -15.91 -6.79 -30.68
C THR A 334 -16.93 -5.71 -31.05
N LEU A 335 -16.59 -4.85 -31.99
CA LEU A 335 -17.52 -3.89 -32.62
C LEU A 335 -18.68 -4.63 -33.30
N PRO A 336 -19.89 -4.08 -33.24
CA PRO A 336 -20.76 -4.04 -34.41
C PRO A 336 -21.40 -2.65 -34.64
N PRO A 337 -21.98 -2.42 -35.83
CA PRO A 337 -21.84 -1.16 -36.56
C PRO A 337 -22.92 -0.12 -36.23
N ASP A 338 -22.52 1.14 -36.48
CA ASP A 338 -23.32 2.25 -37.00
C ASP A 338 -24.79 2.34 -36.56
N VAL A 339 -25.09 3.30 -35.67
CA VAL A 339 -26.42 3.89 -35.62
C VAL A 339 -26.33 5.41 -35.42
N SER A 340 -26.79 6.10 -36.45
CA SER A 340 -26.99 7.53 -36.60
C SER A 340 -28.00 8.15 -35.62
N ASP A 341 -27.65 9.37 -35.19
CA ASP A 341 -28.46 10.54 -34.79
C ASP A 341 -29.34 10.56 -33.52
N PRO A 342 -29.45 11.74 -32.86
CA PRO A 342 -29.94 11.88 -31.49
C PRO A 342 -31.46 12.14 -31.43
N VAL A 343 -32.14 11.41 -30.55
CA VAL A 343 -33.53 11.70 -30.16
C VAL A 343 -33.54 12.38 -28.79
N THR A 344 -34.15 13.55 -28.72
CA THR A 344 -34.44 14.34 -27.51
C THR A 344 -35.34 13.58 -26.54
N PRO A 345 -35.04 13.53 -25.22
CA PRO A 345 -36.00 13.03 -24.24
C PRO A 345 -36.92 14.14 -23.72
N PRO A 346 -38.20 13.84 -23.45
CA PRO A 346 -39.12 14.78 -22.84
C PRO A 346 -38.92 14.86 -21.32
N ASN A 347 -39.08 16.07 -20.79
CA ASN A 347 -39.30 16.35 -19.37
C ASN A 347 -40.50 15.54 -18.83
N ASP A 348 -40.29 14.78 -17.76
CA ASP A 348 -41.25 14.79 -16.65
C ASP A 348 -40.56 14.49 -15.31
N SER A 349 -40.95 15.26 -14.31
CA SER A 349 -40.46 15.21 -12.93
C SER A 349 -41.38 14.33 -12.09
N THR A 350 -40.84 13.55 -11.15
CA THR A 350 -41.31 13.46 -9.73
C THR A 350 -40.49 12.44 -8.92
N ASP A 351 -39.63 12.97 -8.06
CA ASP A 351 -39.43 12.68 -6.63
C ASP A 351 -39.56 11.23 -6.09
N SER A 352 -38.43 10.66 -5.62
CA SER A 352 -38.23 10.31 -4.18
C SER A 352 -36.83 9.72 -3.95
N THR A 353 -35.96 10.53 -3.35
CA THR A 353 -34.62 10.16 -2.91
C THR A 353 -34.66 9.44 -1.57
N ASN A 354 -34.21 8.17 -1.53
CA ASN A 354 -33.86 7.49 -0.28
C ASN A 354 -32.56 6.70 -0.43
N GLY A 355 -31.48 7.32 0.07
CA GLY A 355 -30.25 6.78 0.66
C GLY A 355 -29.82 5.35 0.35
N LEU A 356 -29.13 5.15 -0.78
CA LEU A 356 -28.19 4.04 -0.98
C LEU A 356 -26.77 4.57 -0.81
N ILE A 357 -25.98 4.01 0.12
CA ILE A 357 -24.60 4.46 0.38
C ILE A 357 -23.55 3.66 -0.42
N SER A 358 -23.85 2.44 -0.92
CA SER A 358 -22.96 1.69 -1.84
C SER A 358 -23.58 0.33 -2.21
N SER A 359 -23.25 -0.20 -3.40
CA SER A 359 -23.69 -1.52 -3.86
C SER A 359 -22.57 -2.56 -3.72
N LYS A 360 -22.85 -3.58 -2.89
CA LYS A 360 -22.09 -4.81 -2.58
C LYS A 360 -20.78 -4.68 -1.79
N VAL A 361 -20.83 -5.15 -0.55
CA VAL A 361 -19.72 -5.25 0.42
C VAL A 361 -19.54 -6.70 0.90
N TRP A 362 -18.34 -7.12 1.32
CA TRP A 362 -18.03 -8.54 1.63
C TRP A 362 -17.85 -8.81 3.14
N ILE A 363 -18.28 -9.99 3.61
CA ILE A 363 -18.06 -10.46 4.99
C ILE A 363 -16.67 -11.11 5.14
N THR A 364 -15.91 -10.77 6.20
CA THR A 364 -14.51 -11.25 6.42
C THR A 364 -14.26 -12.10 7.66
N ALA A 365 -15.26 -12.46 8.45
CA ALA A 365 -15.05 -13.31 9.62
C ALA A 365 -14.65 -14.74 9.23
N ASP A 366 -13.58 -15.30 9.82
CA ASP A 366 -13.15 -16.71 9.62
C ASP A 366 -14.21 -17.76 10.08
N ASP A 367 -15.35 -17.32 10.61
CA ASP A 367 -16.53 -18.13 10.98
C ASP A 367 -17.83 -17.47 10.49
N LYS A 368 -18.90 -18.27 10.34
CA LYS A 368 -20.22 -17.82 9.89
C LYS A 368 -20.76 -16.66 10.76
N ILE A 369 -20.98 -15.47 10.18
CA ILE A 369 -21.50 -14.30 10.91
C ILE A 369 -23.02 -14.32 11.03
N ALA A 370 -23.55 -14.01 12.21
CA ALA A 370 -25.00 -13.88 12.43
C ALA A 370 -25.53 -12.54 11.89
N VAL A 371 -26.50 -12.59 11.00
CA VAL A 371 -27.39 -11.46 10.69
C VAL A 371 -28.46 -11.41 11.76
N ARG A 372 -28.67 -10.25 12.38
CA ARG A 372 -29.58 -10.11 13.52
C ARG A 372 -30.72 -9.15 13.23
N ASN A 373 -31.86 -9.35 13.88
CA ASN A 373 -33.02 -8.45 13.73
C ASN A 373 -32.86 -7.11 14.49
N ASN A 374 -31.82 -6.98 15.31
CA ASN A 374 -31.50 -5.78 16.05
C ASN A 374 -29.98 -5.65 16.15
N LYS A 375 -29.52 -4.42 16.35
CA LYS A 375 -28.12 -4.01 16.53
C LYS A 375 -27.57 -4.45 17.89
N ASP A 376 -27.67 -5.72 18.25
CA ASP A 376 -27.21 -6.27 19.53
C ASP A 376 -26.93 -7.77 19.40
N ILE A 377 -25.92 -8.29 20.11
CA ILE A 377 -25.60 -9.73 20.15
C ILE A 377 -26.74 -10.60 20.69
N SER A 378 -27.61 -10.02 21.53
CA SER A 378 -28.81 -10.66 22.06
C SER A 378 -29.99 -10.61 21.07
N GLY A 379 -29.88 -9.86 19.98
CA GLY A 379 -30.86 -9.81 18.91
C GLY A 379 -31.06 -11.18 18.26
N LEU A 380 -32.29 -11.47 17.82
CA LEU A 380 -32.65 -12.73 17.18
C LEU A 380 -31.79 -12.91 15.92
N GLU A 381 -31.14 -14.08 15.81
CA GLU A 381 -30.41 -14.46 14.61
C GLU A 381 -31.42 -14.79 13.50
N LEU A 382 -31.39 -13.99 12.42
CA LEU A 382 -32.20 -14.16 11.22
C LEU A 382 -31.60 -15.21 10.28
N GLY A 383 -30.27 -15.37 10.33
CA GLY A 383 -29.51 -16.32 9.54
C GLY A 383 -28.02 -16.06 9.68
N ARG A 384 -27.20 -16.86 8.99
CA ARG A 384 -25.74 -16.66 8.98
C ARG A 384 -25.17 -16.51 7.58
N LEU A 385 -24.20 -15.62 7.44
CA LEU A 385 -23.45 -15.39 6.20
C LEU A 385 -22.10 -16.08 6.26
N THR A 386 -21.66 -16.58 5.11
CA THR A 386 -20.29 -17.09 4.92
C THR A 386 -19.37 -15.98 4.40
N PRO A 387 -18.05 -16.11 4.57
CA PRO A 387 -17.09 -15.20 3.92
C PRO A 387 -17.37 -15.06 2.43
N GLY A 388 -17.23 -13.83 1.91
CA GLY A 388 -17.52 -13.56 0.50
C GLY A 388 -19.01 -13.54 0.13
N THR A 389 -19.94 -13.50 1.11
CA THR A 389 -21.36 -13.25 0.80
C THR A 389 -21.55 -11.76 0.52
N PRO A 390 -22.06 -11.36 -0.67
CA PRO A 390 -22.33 -9.96 -0.96
C PRO A 390 -23.51 -9.45 -0.15
N VAL A 391 -23.37 -8.27 0.45
CA VAL A 391 -24.46 -7.58 1.19
C VAL A 391 -24.60 -6.14 0.71
N ASN A 392 -25.83 -5.61 0.74
CA ASN A 392 -26.10 -4.19 0.50
C ASN A 392 -26.14 -3.47 1.85
N ILE A 393 -25.40 -2.37 2.04
CA ILE A 393 -25.48 -1.57 3.27
C ILE A 393 -26.57 -0.51 3.11
N LEU A 394 -27.64 -0.63 3.90
CA LEU A 394 -28.76 0.30 3.95
C LEU A 394 -28.52 1.47 4.91
N GLY A 395 -27.59 1.32 5.87
CA GLY A 395 -27.26 2.39 6.81
C GLY A 395 -26.38 1.94 7.97
N GLU A 396 -25.94 2.88 8.79
CA GLU A 396 -25.12 2.65 9.99
C GLU A 396 -25.96 2.84 11.25
N ALA A 397 -25.71 2.05 12.29
CA ALA A 397 -26.46 2.13 13.54
C ALA A 397 -25.56 1.86 14.76
N THR A 398 -25.79 2.62 15.83
CA THR A 398 -25.14 2.40 17.14
C THR A 398 -25.99 1.47 18.01
N GLY A 399 -25.42 0.37 18.50
CA GLY A 399 -26.09 -0.76 19.14
C GLY A 399 -25.32 -1.41 20.29
N GLY A 400 -25.66 -2.64 20.68
CA GLY A 400 -24.98 -3.39 21.73
C GLY A 400 -23.55 -3.80 21.34
N ARG A 401 -22.68 -3.86 22.34
CA ARG A 401 -21.25 -4.16 22.19
C ARG A 401 -21.03 -5.61 21.72
N TYR A 402 -20.19 -5.82 20.69
CA TYR A 402 -19.90 -7.15 20.13
C TYR A 402 -18.42 -7.49 20.34
N LEU A 403 -18.10 -8.56 21.08
CA LEU A 403 -16.74 -9.13 21.29
C LEU A 403 -15.59 -8.11 21.10
N ASN A 404 -15.31 -7.33 22.15
CA ASN A 404 -14.26 -6.29 22.21
C ASN A 404 -14.33 -5.15 21.17
N SER A 405 -15.36 -5.08 20.32
CA SER A 405 -15.62 -4.01 19.35
C SER A 405 -16.81 -3.13 19.80
N PHE A 406 -16.67 -1.81 19.61
CA PHE A 406 -17.73 -0.85 19.88
C PHE A 406 -18.96 -1.06 18.99
N ASP A 407 -20.07 -0.61 19.54
CA ASP A 407 -21.48 -0.50 19.14
C ASP A 407 -21.83 -0.20 17.67
N LEU A 408 -20.93 -0.25 16.69
CA LEU A 408 -21.25 0.03 15.28
C LEU A 408 -21.75 -1.22 14.55
N TRP A 409 -22.99 -1.15 14.08
CA TRP A 409 -23.66 -2.15 13.28
C TRP A 409 -24.04 -1.57 11.92
N TYR A 410 -23.88 -2.35 10.86
CA TYR A 410 -24.47 -2.03 9.57
C TYR A 410 -25.86 -2.62 9.48
N ASN A 411 -26.83 -1.78 9.12
CA ASN A 411 -28.09 -2.25 8.58
C ASN A 411 -27.82 -2.71 7.14
N ILE A 412 -28.09 -3.98 6.86
CA ILE A 412 -27.81 -4.62 5.60
C ILE A 412 -29.06 -5.25 5.00
N GLU A 413 -29.11 -5.31 3.69
CA GLU A 413 -30.02 -6.16 2.92
C GLU A 413 -29.24 -7.33 2.33
N VAL A 414 -29.77 -8.53 2.50
CA VAL A 414 -29.10 -9.77 2.10
C VAL A 414 -30.11 -10.89 1.86
N ASP A 415 -29.82 -11.76 0.89
CA ASP A 415 -30.61 -12.97 0.65
C ASP A 415 -30.26 -14.05 1.67
N LEU A 416 -31.23 -14.41 2.52
CA LEU A 416 -31.13 -15.50 3.49
C LEU A 416 -32.14 -16.59 3.15
N ASN A 417 -31.66 -17.80 2.87
CA ASN A 417 -32.50 -18.98 2.56
C ASN A 417 -33.49 -18.74 1.40
N GLY A 418 -33.06 -18.02 0.35
CA GLY A 418 -33.86 -17.75 -0.85
C GLY A 418 -34.90 -16.63 -0.68
N THR A 419 -34.81 -15.83 0.38
CA THR A 419 -35.64 -14.64 0.60
C THR A 419 -34.77 -13.44 0.97
N THR A 420 -34.98 -12.31 0.29
CA THR A 420 -34.32 -11.04 0.61
C THR A 420 -34.82 -10.50 1.95
N GLN A 421 -33.89 -10.23 2.87
CA GLN A 421 -34.21 -9.77 4.22
C GLN A 421 -33.29 -8.63 4.64
N THR A 422 -33.81 -7.76 5.51
CA THR A 422 -33.04 -6.70 6.17
C THR A 422 -32.63 -7.14 7.56
N GLY A 423 -31.40 -6.84 7.97
CA GLY A 423 -30.89 -7.14 9.30
C GLY A 423 -29.61 -6.39 9.64
N TYR A 424 -29.05 -6.68 10.80
CA TYR A 424 -27.87 -6.02 11.32
C TYR A 424 -26.69 -6.98 11.42
N VAL A 425 -25.51 -6.51 11.01
CA VAL A 425 -24.23 -7.19 11.23
C VAL A 425 -23.25 -6.24 11.89
N ALA A 426 -22.38 -6.74 12.75
CA ALA A 426 -21.36 -5.90 13.38
C ALA A 426 -20.40 -5.38 12.29
N ALA A 427 -20.21 -4.05 12.24
CA ALA A 427 -19.47 -3.37 11.18
C ALA A 427 -18.01 -3.83 11.06
N TYR A 428 -17.46 -4.35 12.16
CA TYR A 428 -16.12 -4.93 12.21
C TYR A 428 -15.87 -6.07 11.19
N TYR A 429 -16.91 -6.82 10.82
CA TYR A 429 -16.78 -7.99 9.94
C TYR A 429 -17.20 -7.73 8.49
N VAL A 430 -17.38 -6.46 8.13
CA VAL A 430 -17.81 -6.05 6.80
C VAL A 430 -16.68 -5.25 6.17
N GLU A 431 -15.97 -5.87 5.22
CA GLU A 431 -14.85 -5.26 4.50
C GLU A 431 -15.39 -4.40 3.36
N ARG A 432 -15.24 -3.08 3.50
CA ARG A 432 -15.36 -2.15 2.37
C ARG A 432 -14.08 -2.23 1.55
N PRO A 433 -14.14 -2.65 0.27
CA PRO A 433 -12.97 -2.63 -0.58
C PRO A 433 -12.52 -1.19 -0.76
N ASP A 434 -11.23 -0.98 -0.52
CA ASP A 434 -10.42 0.10 -1.06
C ASP A 434 -10.62 1.53 -0.51
N PHE A 435 -9.49 2.11 -0.12
CA PHE A 435 -9.34 3.42 0.48
C PHE A 435 -9.59 4.50 -0.58
N ASP A 436 -10.86 4.88 -0.78
CA ASP A 436 -11.29 6.11 -1.47
C ASP A 436 -10.91 7.39 -0.72
N GLY A 437 -10.19 7.23 0.39
CA GLY A 437 -9.80 8.29 1.31
C GLY A 437 -10.80 8.49 2.43
N THR A 438 -11.99 7.87 2.43
CA THR A 438 -13.03 8.12 3.45
C THR A 438 -12.91 7.20 4.67
N PHE A 439 -13.23 7.73 5.84
CA PHE A 439 -13.29 6.98 7.10
C PHE A 439 -14.66 7.11 7.74
N GLY A 440 -15.26 5.96 8.08
CA GLY A 440 -16.47 5.94 8.91
C GLY A 440 -16.20 6.58 10.28
N THR A 441 -17.16 7.33 10.78
CA THR A 441 -17.09 7.95 12.10
C THR A 441 -18.39 7.76 12.87
N ALA A 442 -18.28 7.32 14.12
CA ALA A 442 -19.38 7.30 15.07
C ALA A 442 -19.47 8.62 15.87
N ILE A 443 -18.52 9.54 15.66
CA ILE A 443 -18.50 10.82 16.35
C ILE A 443 -19.53 11.74 15.67
N SER A 444 -20.48 12.26 16.44
CA SER A 444 -21.42 13.25 15.93
C SER A 444 -20.68 14.45 15.34
N LYS A 445 -21.09 14.90 14.15
CA LYS A 445 -20.55 16.11 13.50
C LYS A 445 -20.53 17.31 14.44
N ASN A 446 -21.51 17.43 15.34
CA ASN A 446 -21.65 18.54 16.29
C ASN A 446 -21.01 18.26 17.66
N SER A 447 -20.08 17.31 17.77
CA SER A 447 -19.47 16.96 19.05
C SER A 447 -18.62 18.11 19.63
N SER A 448 -19.06 18.64 20.77
CA SER A 448 -18.36 19.72 21.48
C SER A 448 -16.98 19.30 22.01
N ALA A 449 -16.80 18.02 22.31
CA ALA A 449 -15.51 17.48 22.76
C ALA A 449 -14.44 17.59 21.65
N TYR A 450 -14.80 17.26 20.40
CA TYR A 450 -13.85 17.29 19.27
C TYR A 450 -13.78 18.67 18.60
N ALA A 451 -14.81 19.53 18.77
CA ALA A 451 -14.76 20.91 18.32
C ALA A 451 -13.53 21.66 18.86
N GLY A 452 -13.15 21.43 20.13
CA GLY A 452 -11.93 22.01 20.71
C GLY A 452 -10.64 21.52 20.06
N HIS A 453 -10.61 20.29 19.55
CA HIS A 453 -9.43 19.74 18.84
C HIS A 453 -9.32 20.33 17.43
N LEU A 454 -10.45 20.43 16.73
CA LEU A 454 -10.54 21.08 15.41
C LEU A 454 -10.12 22.54 15.48
N ASP A 455 -10.59 23.23 16.52
CA ASP A 455 -10.28 24.62 16.76
C ASP A 455 -8.77 24.86 16.88
N GLU A 456 -8.04 24.03 17.64
CA GLU A 456 -6.58 24.17 17.74
C GLU A 456 -5.86 23.75 16.44
N ALA A 457 -6.37 22.74 15.73
CA ALA A 457 -5.77 22.34 14.45
C ALA A 457 -5.89 23.45 13.38
N ILE A 458 -7.02 24.17 13.35
CA ILE A 458 -7.28 25.24 12.37
C ILE A 458 -6.78 26.60 12.86
N ASN A 459 -6.99 26.91 14.13
CA ASN A 459 -6.63 28.17 14.77
C ASN A 459 -5.72 27.81 15.94
N ALA A 460 -4.42 27.65 15.69
CA ALA A 460 -3.43 27.18 16.67
C ALA A 460 -3.20 28.21 17.79
N ARG A 461 -4.20 28.38 18.66
CA ARG A 461 -4.25 29.40 19.73
C ARG A 461 -3.15 29.15 20.77
N LEU A 462 -2.71 27.89 20.88
CA LEU A 462 -1.65 27.47 21.78
C LEU A 462 -0.22 27.59 21.19
N ASP A 463 -0.05 28.08 19.96
CA ASP A 463 1.25 28.30 19.35
C ASP A 463 1.41 29.71 18.78
N PRO A 464 2.21 30.58 19.42
CA PRO A 464 2.39 31.95 18.94
C PRO A 464 3.15 32.04 17.61
N LYS A 465 3.79 30.96 17.14
CA LYS A 465 4.56 30.94 15.90
C LYS A 465 3.72 30.55 14.68
N ASN A 466 2.62 29.83 14.87
CA ASN A 466 1.79 29.30 13.80
C ASN A 466 0.34 29.70 14.03
N SER A 467 -0.28 30.37 13.06
CA SER A 467 -1.71 30.70 13.14
C SER A 467 -2.61 29.49 12.91
N SER A 468 -2.09 28.41 12.31
CA SER A 468 -2.79 27.18 11.98
C SER A 468 -1.83 26.00 11.86
N TYR A 469 -2.24 24.80 12.27
CA TYR A 469 -1.51 23.57 11.99
C TYR A 469 -1.95 22.91 10.69
N LYS A 470 -3.15 23.24 10.16
CA LYS A 470 -3.71 22.62 8.95
C LYS A 470 -2.74 22.60 7.75
N PRO A 471 -2.08 23.71 7.35
CA PRO A 471 -1.14 23.68 6.24
C PRO A 471 0.09 22.80 6.50
N LEU A 472 0.54 22.69 7.76
CA LEU A 472 1.66 21.84 8.15
C LEU A 472 1.28 20.36 8.04
N ILE A 473 0.06 20.02 8.46
CA ILE A 473 -0.51 18.68 8.38
C ILE A 473 -0.69 18.25 6.93
N GLU A 474 -1.29 19.11 6.08
CA GLU A 474 -1.49 18.84 4.65
C GLU A 474 -0.15 18.67 3.92
N ALA A 475 0.83 19.52 4.23
CA ALA A 475 2.19 19.40 3.70
C ALA A 475 2.90 18.12 4.16
N ALA A 476 2.61 17.62 5.37
CA ALA A 476 3.13 16.36 5.87
C ALA A 476 2.50 15.15 5.19
N ALA A 477 1.17 15.12 5.13
CA ALA A 477 0.41 14.03 4.54
C ALA A 477 0.67 13.89 3.02
N SER A 478 0.70 14.99 2.28
CA SER A 478 0.88 14.98 0.81
C SER A 478 2.20 14.41 0.31
N ARG A 479 3.18 14.15 1.19
CA ARG A 479 4.40 13.40 0.85
C ARG A 479 4.14 11.92 0.60
N TYR A 480 3.00 11.39 1.05
CA TYR A 480 2.68 9.97 1.03
C TYR A 480 1.30 9.74 0.39
N ASP A 481 1.27 9.01 -0.73
CA ASP A 481 0.02 8.70 -1.46
C ASP A 481 -0.97 7.86 -0.63
N TRP A 482 -0.54 7.25 0.47
CA TRP A 482 -1.36 6.41 1.35
C TRP A 482 -1.87 7.14 2.61
N LEU A 483 -1.48 8.40 2.83
CA LEU A 483 -1.77 9.13 4.06
C LEU A 483 -2.68 10.34 3.81
N ALA A 484 -3.92 10.27 4.29
CA ALA A 484 -4.83 11.41 4.26
C ALA A 484 -4.48 12.44 5.35
N PRO A 485 -4.60 13.76 5.10
CA PRO A 485 -4.47 14.80 6.12
C PRO A 485 -5.34 14.57 7.35
N SER A 486 -6.53 14.00 7.18
CA SER A 486 -7.45 13.66 8.27
C SER A 486 -6.89 12.61 9.24
N VAL A 487 -6.05 11.68 8.78
CA VAL A 487 -5.38 10.69 9.64
C VAL A 487 -4.37 11.39 10.55
N VAL A 488 -3.56 12.28 9.99
CA VAL A 488 -2.60 13.08 10.76
C VAL A 488 -3.34 13.97 11.76
N ALA A 489 -4.47 14.58 11.35
CA ALA A 489 -5.39 15.32 12.23
C ALA A 489 -5.89 14.44 13.39
N GLY A 490 -6.27 13.20 13.09
CA GLY A 490 -6.70 12.18 14.05
C GLY A 490 -5.62 11.78 15.06
N ILE A 491 -4.37 11.58 14.61
CA ILE A 491 -3.23 11.25 15.48
C ILE A 491 -2.98 12.39 16.47
N GLY A 492 -2.79 13.63 16.00
CA GLY A 492 -2.55 14.77 16.91
C GLY A 492 -3.73 15.04 17.87
N SER A 493 -4.96 14.72 17.43
CA SER A 493 -6.13 14.75 18.30
C SER A 493 -6.06 13.68 19.40
N ARG A 494 -5.69 12.43 19.08
CA ARG A 494 -5.56 11.34 20.05
C ARG A 494 -4.40 11.56 21.01
N GLU A 495 -3.27 12.07 20.52
CA GLU A 495 -2.05 12.21 21.30
C GLU A 495 -2.13 13.33 22.34
N SER A 496 -2.63 14.50 21.96
CA SER A 496 -2.53 15.67 22.82
C SER A 496 -3.71 16.63 22.75
N ALA A 497 -4.74 16.27 21.99
CA ALA A 497 -5.78 17.20 21.58
C ALA A 497 -5.17 18.47 20.96
N TRP A 498 -4.15 18.30 20.11
CA TRP A 498 -3.37 19.40 19.52
C TRP A 498 -2.76 20.36 20.56
N GLY A 499 -2.19 19.78 21.63
CA GLY A 499 -1.47 20.51 22.68
C GLY A 499 -2.29 20.91 23.90
N ARG A 500 -3.62 20.69 23.89
CA ARG A 500 -4.52 21.07 24.99
C ARG A 500 -4.31 20.25 26.25
N PHE A 501 -3.86 19.00 26.13
CA PHE A 501 -3.65 18.10 27.25
C PHE A 501 -2.19 18.03 27.72
N LEU A 502 -1.33 18.93 27.23
CA LEU A 502 0.09 18.93 27.56
C LEU A 502 0.43 19.91 28.69
N SER A 503 1.59 19.68 29.31
CA SER A 503 2.17 20.57 30.32
C SER A 503 3.58 21.02 29.91
N PRO A 504 3.81 22.33 29.64
CA PRO A 504 2.77 23.36 29.44
C PRO A 504 1.88 23.05 28.23
N THR A 505 0.73 23.71 28.13
CA THR A 505 -0.14 23.57 26.95
C THR A 505 0.55 24.10 25.69
N GLY A 506 0.32 23.46 24.55
CA GLY A 506 0.90 23.83 23.25
C GLY A 506 2.09 22.96 22.82
N PRO A 507 2.79 23.33 21.74
CA PRO A 507 3.76 22.46 21.07
C PRO A 507 5.05 22.21 21.85
N SER A 508 5.38 23.05 22.84
CA SER A 508 6.49 22.83 23.77
C SER A 508 6.12 21.97 24.98
N GLY A 509 4.89 21.46 25.00
CA GLY A 509 4.33 20.67 26.08
C GLY A 509 4.83 19.24 26.16
N THR A 510 4.77 18.69 27.37
CA THR A 510 5.09 17.29 27.66
C THR A 510 3.86 16.57 28.18
N GLY A 511 3.75 15.27 27.86
CA GLY A 511 2.68 14.38 28.32
C GLY A 511 3.23 13.00 28.65
N ASP A 512 2.34 11.99 28.74
CA ASP A 512 2.65 10.58 29.04
C ASP A 512 3.65 10.39 30.20
N GLY A 513 3.30 10.85 31.40
CA GLY A 513 4.15 10.73 32.58
C GLY A 513 5.50 11.47 32.48
N GLY A 514 5.66 12.36 31.48
CA GLY A 514 6.87 13.12 31.23
C GLY A 514 7.74 12.58 30.09
N HIS A 515 7.28 11.61 29.30
CA HIS A 515 8.04 11.02 28.19
C HIS A 515 7.62 11.51 26.80
N GLY A 516 6.34 11.82 26.59
CA GLY A 516 5.83 12.32 25.32
C GLY A 516 6.18 13.79 25.09
N ARG A 517 6.67 14.12 23.88
CA ARG A 517 7.18 15.45 23.52
C ARG A 517 6.37 16.08 22.37
N GLY A 518 5.77 17.24 22.64
CA GLY A 518 5.07 18.08 21.65
C GLY A 518 3.73 17.53 21.16
N LEU A 519 3.18 18.16 20.12
CA LEU A 519 1.81 17.91 19.62
C LEU A 519 1.53 16.44 19.29
N MET A 520 2.52 15.78 18.70
CA MET A 520 2.44 14.38 18.25
C MET A 520 3.03 13.39 19.29
N GLN A 521 3.38 13.87 20.48
CA GLN A 521 3.89 13.07 21.62
C GLN A 521 5.02 12.09 21.25
N ILE A 522 6.09 12.59 20.64
CA ILE A 522 7.26 11.77 20.32
C ILE A 522 7.94 11.28 21.61
N ASP A 523 8.13 9.96 21.73
CA ASP A 523 8.70 9.33 22.93
C ASP A 523 10.21 9.56 23.02
N ASP A 524 10.65 10.18 24.12
CA ASP A 524 12.04 10.54 24.36
C ASP A 524 12.98 9.34 24.60
N ARG A 525 12.43 8.18 24.96
CA ARG A 525 13.18 6.94 25.17
C ARG A 525 13.64 6.31 23.86
N TYR A 526 12.87 6.52 22.78
CA TYR A 526 13.13 5.94 21.47
C TYR A 526 13.72 6.93 20.46
N HIS A 527 13.48 8.23 20.64
CA HIS A 527 13.92 9.27 19.70
C HIS A 527 14.86 10.33 20.33
N PRO A 528 15.88 9.94 21.11
CA PRO A 528 16.69 10.88 21.90
C PRO A 528 17.40 11.92 21.04
N SER A 529 17.84 11.58 19.82
CA SER A 529 18.51 12.53 18.92
C SER A 529 17.59 13.69 18.51
N PHE A 530 16.33 13.41 18.20
CA PHE A 530 15.35 14.45 17.88
C PHE A 530 14.99 15.28 19.11
N ILE A 531 14.79 14.63 20.25
CA ILE A 531 14.46 15.33 21.50
C ILE A 531 15.60 16.26 21.94
N ASN A 532 16.84 15.79 21.91
CA ASN A 532 18.03 16.57 22.29
C ASN A 532 18.31 17.74 21.34
N SER A 533 17.79 17.72 20.11
CA SER A 533 17.89 18.85 19.18
C SER A 533 17.02 20.05 19.58
N GLY A 534 16.03 19.86 20.45
CA GLY A 534 15.04 20.86 20.84
C GLY A 534 13.96 21.15 19.78
N LEU A 535 14.10 20.61 18.57
CA LEU A 535 13.18 20.83 17.45
C LEU A 535 11.77 20.30 17.72
N TRP A 536 11.60 19.37 18.66
CA TRP A 536 10.29 18.84 19.05
C TRP A 536 9.33 19.92 19.59
N THR A 537 9.86 21.06 20.05
CA THR A 537 9.06 22.21 20.54
C THR A 537 8.48 23.06 19.41
N ASP A 538 8.97 22.89 18.18
CA ASP A 538 8.45 23.55 16.99
C ASP A 538 7.38 22.67 16.32
N ALA A 539 6.18 23.21 16.13
CA ALA A 539 5.04 22.43 15.65
C ALA A 539 5.30 21.76 14.28
N LYS A 540 5.90 22.49 13.34
CA LYS A 540 6.23 21.96 12.00
C LYS A 540 7.23 20.82 12.09
N SER A 541 8.29 21.00 12.87
CA SER A 541 9.34 19.99 13.05
C SER A 541 8.80 18.76 13.79
N ASN A 542 7.95 18.94 14.80
CA ASN A 542 7.30 17.85 15.53
C ASN A 542 6.37 17.02 14.62
N ILE A 543 5.50 17.67 13.85
CA ILE A 543 4.60 17.02 12.90
C ILE A 543 5.39 16.28 11.81
N ASN A 544 6.38 16.94 11.20
CA ASN A 544 7.20 16.29 10.18
C ASN A 544 7.96 15.10 10.74
N TYR A 545 8.53 15.19 11.95
CA TYR A 545 9.23 14.07 12.54
C TYR A 545 8.30 12.87 12.81
N ALA A 546 7.11 13.12 13.36
CA ALA A 546 6.08 12.10 13.59
C ALA A 546 5.74 11.33 12.30
N ILE A 547 5.54 12.05 11.20
CA ILE A 547 5.13 11.44 9.93
C ILE A 547 6.31 10.79 9.21
N ASP A 548 7.44 11.49 9.09
CA ASP A 548 8.56 11.06 8.25
C ASP A 548 9.46 10.01 8.93
N ASN A 549 9.49 9.99 10.26
CA ASN A 549 10.45 9.16 11.01
C ASN A 549 9.79 8.11 11.91
N VAL A 550 8.48 8.21 12.17
CA VAL A 550 7.77 7.24 13.03
C VAL A 550 6.70 6.50 12.24
N LEU A 551 5.69 7.22 11.73
CA LEU A 551 4.55 6.61 11.06
C LEU A 551 4.95 5.96 9.73
N SER A 552 5.64 6.69 8.85
CA SER A 552 6.01 6.16 7.53
C SER A 552 7.01 5.01 7.62
N GLN A 553 7.96 5.03 8.55
CA GLN A 553 8.88 3.91 8.77
C GLN A 553 8.14 2.65 9.23
N SER A 554 7.15 2.81 10.11
CA SER A 554 6.31 1.69 10.54
C SER A 554 5.48 1.13 9.39
N TYR A 555 4.89 2.03 8.59
CA TYR A 555 4.14 1.66 7.39
C TYR A 555 5.02 0.89 6.39
N ASP A 556 6.18 1.42 6.02
CA ASP A 556 7.11 0.80 5.07
C ASP A 556 7.62 -0.55 5.58
N TYR A 557 7.90 -0.66 6.89
CA TYR A 557 8.30 -1.93 7.49
C TYR A 557 7.18 -2.97 7.41
N LEU A 558 5.96 -2.62 7.82
CA LEU A 558 4.83 -3.54 7.82
C LEU A 558 4.47 -3.96 6.39
N ASP A 559 4.52 -3.03 5.44
CA ASP A 559 4.30 -3.32 4.03
C ASP A 559 5.31 -4.34 3.48
N ALA A 560 6.59 -4.14 3.80
CA ALA A 560 7.67 -5.00 3.36
C ALA A 560 7.70 -6.37 4.06
N ASN A 561 7.06 -6.53 5.22
CA ASN A 561 7.26 -7.72 6.07
C ASN A 561 5.98 -8.50 6.42
N THR A 562 4.79 -7.93 6.25
CA THR A 562 3.50 -8.56 6.64
C THR A 562 2.64 -8.87 5.41
N ASN A 563 1.39 -9.32 5.55
CA ASN A 563 0.42 -9.36 4.44
C ASN A 563 -0.65 -8.26 4.59
N LEU A 564 -0.41 -7.27 5.46
CA LEU A 564 -1.35 -6.17 5.63
C LEU A 564 -1.39 -5.30 4.39
N GLU A 565 -2.60 -4.88 4.02
CA GLU A 565 -2.90 -4.06 2.85
C GLU A 565 -3.97 -3.03 3.19
N GLY A 566 -4.18 -2.07 2.29
CA GLY A 566 -5.21 -1.04 2.41
C GLY A 566 -5.31 -0.43 3.81
N LYS A 567 -6.54 -0.47 4.37
CA LYS A 567 -6.86 0.04 5.70
C LYS A 567 -6.15 -0.71 6.82
N ASP A 568 -5.95 -2.02 6.72
CA ASP A 568 -5.30 -2.80 7.77
C ASP A 568 -3.80 -2.48 7.87
N LEU A 569 -3.14 -2.20 6.75
CA LEU A 569 -1.76 -1.72 6.79
C LEU A 569 -1.67 -0.34 7.44
N LEU A 570 -2.60 0.56 7.11
CA LEU A 570 -2.67 1.87 7.75
C LEU A 570 -2.94 1.73 9.25
N ARG A 571 -3.89 0.88 9.65
CA ARG A 571 -4.15 0.55 11.06
C ARG A 571 -2.89 0.02 11.73
N GLY A 572 -2.18 -0.90 11.08
CA GLY A 572 -0.91 -1.45 11.55
C GLY A 572 0.12 -0.37 11.83
N ALA A 573 0.29 0.58 10.92
CA ALA A 573 1.23 1.69 11.09
C ALA A 573 0.82 2.62 12.24
N ILE A 574 -0.47 2.94 12.36
CA ILE A 574 -0.99 3.78 13.45
C ILE A 574 -0.90 3.06 14.81
N ALA A 575 -1.20 1.76 14.87
CA ALA A 575 -1.02 0.97 16.07
C ALA A 575 0.46 0.88 16.48
N ALA A 576 1.36 0.72 15.51
CA ALA A 576 2.80 0.72 15.74
C ALA A 576 3.33 2.09 16.22
N TYR A 577 2.68 3.19 15.82
CA TYR A 577 2.97 4.52 16.35
C TYR A 577 2.81 4.58 17.88
N ASN A 578 1.78 3.91 18.41
CA ASN A 578 1.51 3.85 19.85
C ASN A 578 2.27 2.73 20.59
N ALA A 579 2.26 1.52 20.06
CA ALA A 579 2.73 0.32 20.77
C ALA A 579 4.07 -0.23 20.26
N GLY A 580 4.63 0.36 19.20
CA GLY A 580 5.83 -0.12 18.51
C GLY A 580 5.58 -1.29 17.55
N LEU A 581 6.46 -1.42 16.56
CA LEU A 581 6.41 -2.46 15.52
C LEU A 581 6.42 -3.90 16.08
N SER A 582 7.18 -4.14 17.14
CA SER A 582 7.28 -5.47 17.76
C SER A 582 5.94 -5.95 18.31
N SER A 583 5.13 -5.04 18.87
CA SER A 583 3.82 -5.34 19.41
C SER A 583 2.82 -5.68 18.30
N VAL A 584 2.81 -4.90 17.22
CA VAL A 584 1.95 -5.16 16.05
C VAL A 584 2.33 -6.48 15.39
N THR A 585 3.63 -6.73 15.15
CA THR A 585 4.09 -7.99 14.56
C THR A 585 3.81 -9.20 15.44
N LEU A 586 3.89 -9.06 16.76
CA LEU A 586 3.49 -10.09 17.71
C LEU A 586 1.99 -10.39 17.62
N ALA A 587 1.12 -9.36 17.62
CA ALA A 587 -0.33 -9.52 17.47
C ALA A 587 -0.67 -10.29 16.18
N LEU A 588 -0.08 -9.88 15.04
CA LEU A 588 -0.27 -10.57 13.76
C LEU A 588 0.21 -12.04 13.79
N SER A 589 1.33 -12.31 14.45
CA SER A 589 1.86 -13.68 14.57
C SER A 589 0.94 -14.60 15.39
N GLN A 590 0.21 -14.03 16.35
CA GLN A 590 -0.73 -14.73 17.22
C GLN A 590 -2.16 -14.77 16.63
N GLY A 591 -2.40 -14.11 15.50
CA GLY A 591 -3.74 -13.99 14.91
C GLY A 591 -4.69 -13.09 15.72
N LEU A 592 -4.13 -12.14 16.48
CA LEU A 592 -4.89 -11.15 17.25
C LEU A 592 -5.14 -9.87 16.44
N ASP A 593 -6.10 -9.04 16.88
CA ASP A 593 -6.33 -7.72 16.29
C ASP A 593 -5.07 -6.84 16.40
N ILE A 594 -4.86 -5.99 15.39
CA ILE A 594 -3.74 -5.06 15.27
C ILE A 594 -3.59 -4.16 16.50
N ASP A 595 -4.70 -3.77 17.13
CA ASP A 595 -4.69 -2.88 18.29
C ASP A 595 -4.51 -3.62 19.63
N TYR A 596 -4.39 -4.95 19.66
CA TYR A 596 -4.43 -5.75 20.90
C TYR A 596 -3.45 -5.29 22.00
N TYR A 597 -2.27 -4.79 21.61
CA TYR A 597 -1.24 -4.30 22.54
C TYR A 597 -1.17 -2.77 22.65
N THR A 598 -2.07 -2.04 21.98
CA THR A 598 -2.13 -0.58 22.03
C THR A 598 -2.82 -0.08 23.29
N THR A 599 -2.59 1.17 23.66
CA THR A 599 -3.29 1.85 24.75
C THR A 599 -4.79 1.85 24.49
N GLY A 600 -5.56 1.23 25.39
CA GLY A 600 -7.02 1.09 25.25
C GLY A 600 -7.46 -0.03 24.32
N GLN A 601 -6.51 -0.73 23.67
CA GLN A 601 -6.76 -1.74 22.64
C GLN A 601 -7.58 -1.22 21.46
N ASP A 602 -7.50 0.08 21.19
CA ASP A 602 -8.35 0.77 20.22
C ASP A 602 -7.63 1.88 19.46
N TYR A 603 -6.30 2.00 19.59
CA TYR A 603 -5.59 3.22 19.21
C TYR A 603 -5.74 3.53 17.71
N SER A 604 -5.46 2.57 16.82
CA SER A 604 -5.58 2.78 15.39
C SER A 604 -7.03 3.00 14.97
N TRP A 605 -7.97 2.28 15.59
CA TRP A 605 -9.38 2.45 15.33
C TRP A 605 -9.89 3.85 15.71
N ASP A 606 -9.57 4.34 16.91
CA ASP A 606 -10.02 5.66 17.37
C ASP A 606 -9.38 6.78 16.54
N VAL A 607 -8.11 6.65 16.16
CA VAL A 607 -7.48 7.60 15.23
C VAL A 607 -8.23 7.66 13.90
N LEU A 608 -8.62 6.53 13.31
CA LEU A 608 -9.39 6.53 12.06
C LEU A 608 -10.83 7.02 12.25
N ASN A 609 -11.46 6.71 13.38
CA ASN A 609 -12.78 7.24 13.76
C ASN A 609 -12.75 8.78 13.87
N ARG A 610 -11.68 9.35 14.44
CA ARG A 610 -11.43 10.79 14.48
C ARG A 610 -11.14 11.35 13.08
N ALA A 611 -10.37 10.63 12.25
CA ALA A 611 -10.09 11.03 10.88
C ALA A 611 -11.38 11.21 10.07
N GLY A 612 -12.33 10.28 10.20
CA GLY A 612 -13.65 10.40 9.56
C GLY A 612 -14.44 11.62 10.03
N TRP A 613 -14.34 11.95 11.32
CA TRP A 613 -14.93 13.17 11.84
C TRP A 613 -14.28 14.43 11.26
N PHE A 614 -12.94 14.47 11.15
CA PHE A 614 -12.23 15.58 10.50
C PHE A 614 -12.62 15.72 9.01
N GLN A 615 -12.86 14.61 8.31
CA GLN A 615 -13.37 14.63 6.92
C GLN A 615 -14.72 15.31 6.79
N SER A 616 -15.63 15.07 7.74
CA SER A 616 -16.92 15.78 7.78
C SER A 616 -16.79 17.30 7.99
N HIS A 617 -15.58 17.78 8.28
CA HIS A 617 -15.18 19.18 8.46
C HIS A 617 -14.16 19.66 7.39
N GLY A 618 -14.10 19.02 6.23
CA GLY A 618 -13.31 19.51 5.08
C GLY A 618 -11.81 19.21 5.17
N TRP A 619 -11.46 18.08 5.78
CA TRP A 619 -10.11 17.52 5.77
C TRP A 619 -10.13 16.24 4.92
N ALA A 620 -10.11 16.39 3.59
CA ALA A 620 -10.07 15.25 2.66
C ALA A 620 -8.67 14.64 2.58
#